data_AF-A0A4Q6GQ88-F1
#
_entry.id   AF-A0A4Q6GQ88-F1
#
_cell.length_a   1.000
_cell.length_b   1.000
_cell.length_c   1.000
_cell.angle_alpha   90.00
_cell.angle_beta   90.00
_cell.angle_gamma   90.00
#
_symmetry.space_group_name_H-M   'P 1'
#
loop_
_entity.id
_entity.type
_entity.pdbx_description
1 polymer ?
#
loop_
_entity_poly.entity_id
_entity_poly.type
_entity_poly.pdbx_seq_one_letter_code
_entity_poly.pdbx_strand_id
1 'polypeptide(L)'
;SIDLVGTPQLGNEALINSQMRMALAKVSFLPFGLMIDRWRWGVFDGSIKPDQYNQAWWDLKAKYQGVAPATPRGEDFFDAGAKYHVPGNTPYTRYFLSHILQFQFYKGLCDAAGFKGPLYECSFYGNKAAGQKFWAMLEKGSSQPWQATLKELTGTEKADASAVLEYFAPLQTWLKEQNQGKTCGWQASAVAPAPAQPSAGAAPQG
;
A
#
# COMPACT_ATOMS: atom_id res chain seq x y z
N SER A 1 -11.75 14.74 -25.36
CA SER A 1 -10.42 14.13 -25.52
C SER A 1 -9.76 14.85 -26.69
N ILE A 2 -8.45 15.16 -26.64
CA ILE A 2 -7.73 15.87 -27.72
C ILE A 2 -7.21 14.85 -28.78
N ASP A 3 -7.74 13.62 -28.85
CA ASP A 3 -7.36 12.57 -29.80
C ASP A 3 -5.85 12.32 -29.97
N LEU A 4 -5.05 12.66 -28.95
CA LEU A 4 -3.60 12.42 -28.94
C LEU A 4 -3.24 10.93 -28.77
N VAL A 5 -4.21 10.10 -28.38
CA VAL A 5 -4.03 8.66 -28.18
C VAL A 5 -5.27 7.97 -28.73
N GLY A 6 -5.07 6.95 -29.57
CA GLY A 6 -6.16 6.12 -30.09
C GLY A 6 -6.93 5.42 -28.98
N THR A 7 -8.13 4.93 -29.29
CA THR A 7 -8.98 4.18 -28.35
C THR A 7 -8.17 3.03 -27.73
N PRO A 8 -8.03 2.97 -26.40
CA PRO A 8 -7.26 1.91 -25.75
C PRO A 8 -7.81 0.53 -26.13
N GLN A 9 -6.92 -0.39 -26.51
CA GLN A 9 -7.32 -1.77 -26.71
C GLN A 9 -7.69 -2.38 -25.37
N LEU A 10 -8.97 -2.74 -25.23
CA LEU A 10 -9.49 -3.45 -24.06
C LEU A 10 -9.11 -4.93 -24.21
N GLY A 11 -8.25 -5.43 -23.31
CA GLY A 11 -7.75 -6.79 -23.33
C GLY A 11 -7.06 -7.15 -22.02
N ASN A 12 -6.75 -8.45 -21.84
CA ASN A 12 -6.16 -8.96 -20.60
C ASN A 12 -4.84 -8.25 -20.25
N GLU A 13 -3.96 -8.01 -21.23
CA GLU A 13 -2.70 -7.29 -21.00
C GLU A 13 -2.92 -5.87 -20.50
N ALA A 14 -3.88 -5.13 -21.07
CA ALA A 14 -4.21 -3.79 -20.63
C ALA A 14 -4.78 -3.78 -19.20
N LEU A 15 -5.60 -4.77 -18.85
CA LEU A 15 -6.10 -4.95 -17.48
C LEU A 15 -4.96 -5.21 -16.51
N ILE A 16 -4.06 -6.16 -16.82
CA ILE A 16 -2.90 -6.47 -15.95
C ILE A 16 -1.97 -5.26 -15.80
N ASN A 17 -1.70 -4.52 -16.87
CA ASN A 17 -0.88 -3.30 -16.82
C ASN A 17 -1.50 -2.22 -15.92
N SER A 18 -2.82 -2.00 -16.04
CA SER A 18 -3.55 -1.06 -15.17
C SER A 18 -3.51 -1.50 -13.71
N GLN A 19 -3.79 -2.77 -13.45
CA GLN A 19 -3.78 -3.34 -12.11
C GLN A 19 -2.39 -3.28 -11.48
N MET A 20 -1.33 -3.61 -12.23
CA MET A 20 0.06 -3.54 -11.77
C MET A 20 0.41 -2.11 -11.36
N ARG A 21 0.09 -1.12 -12.21
CA ARG A 21 0.31 0.30 -11.90
C ARG A 21 -0.41 0.72 -10.61
N MET A 22 -1.65 0.29 -10.43
CA MET A 22 -2.42 0.58 -9.22
C MET A 22 -1.85 -0.14 -7.99
N ALA A 23 -1.45 -1.39 -8.11
CA ALA A 23 -0.87 -2.17 -7.02
C ALA A 23 0.49 -1.61 -6.57
N LEU A 24 1.32 -1.12 -7.50
CA LEU A 24 2.57 -0.42 -7.21
C LEU A 24 2.38 0.87 -6.41
N ALA A 25 1.19 1.48 -6.44
CA ALA A 25 0.87 2.64 -5.61
C ALA A 25 0.12 2.26 -4.32
N LYS A 26 -0.76 1.25 -4.38
CA LYS A 26 -1.71 0.93 -3.30
C LYS A 26 -1.27 -0.23 -2.42
N VAL A 27 -0.85 -1.34 -3.03
CA VAL A 27 -0.49 -2.58 -2.32
C VAL A 27 0.93 -2.49 -1.77
N SER A 28 1.89 -2.04 -2.59
CA SER A 28 3.30 -1.88 -2.19
C SER A 28 3.49 -0.88 -1.03
N PHE A 29 2.56 0.08 -0.90
CA PHE A 29 2.57 1.09 0.15
C PHE A 29 2.18 0.53 1.51
N LEU A 30 1.28 -0.46 1.57
CA LEU A 30 0.69 -0.93 2.84
C LEU A 30 1.73 -1.32 3.90
N PRO A 31 2.80 -2.08 3.58
CA PRO A 31 3.78 -2.44 4.60
C PRO A 31 4.59 -1.24 5.09
N PHE A 32 4.90 -0.26 4.21
CA PHE A 32 5.52 1.00 4.59
C PHE A 32 4.60 1.84 5.49
N GLY A 33 3.33 1.96 5.11
CA GLY A 33 2.30 2.67 5.85
C GLY A 33 2.10 2.10 7.26
N LEU A 34 2.24 0.78 7.42
CA LEU A 34 2.15 0.11 8.72
C LEU A 34 3.40 0.36 9.58
N MET A 35 4.60 0.20 9.01
CA MET A 35 5.81 0.14 9.82
C MET A 35 6.21 1.48 10.44
N ILE A 36 5.85 2.62 9.84
CA ILE A 36 6.25 3.94 10.36
C ILE A 36 5.70 4.18 11.76
N ASP A 37 4.40 3.97 11.97
CA ASP A 37 3.83 4.18 13.29
C ASP A 37 4.13 3.02 14.24
N ARG A 38 4.41 1.80 13.74
CA ARG A 38 4.99 0.73 14.58
C ARG A 38 6.32 1.16 15.19
N TRP A 39 7.19 1.80 14.40
CA TRP A 39 8.44 2.37 14.89
C TRP A 39 8.16 3.52 15.89
N ARG A 40 7.30 4.48 15.54
CA ARG A 40 7.00 5.61 16.43
C ARG A 40 6.38 5.19 17.75
N TRP A 41 5.45 4.23 17.75
CA TRP A 41 4.87 3.71 18.98
C TRP A 41 5.92 3.05 19.86
N GLY A 42 6.84 2.27 19.28
CA GLY A 42 7.96 1.70 20.04
C GLY A 42 8.90 2.76 20.61
N VAL A 43 9.10 3.88 19.91
CA VAL A 43 9.83 5.04 20.45
C VAL A 43 9.05 5.69 21.60
N PHE A 44 7.74 5.90 21.43
CA PHE A 44 6.90 6.59 22.41
C PHE A 44 6.65 5.77 23.68
N ASP A 45 6.53 4.46 23.58
CA ASP A 45 6.36 3.56 24.73
C ASP A 45 7.69 3.13 25.37
N GLY A 46 8.83 3.51 24.77
CA GLY A 46 10.17 3.25 25.28
C GLY A 46 10.72 1.85 24.98
N SER A 47 9.99 1.01 24.24
CA SER A 47 10.50 -0.30 23.78
C SER A 47 11.61 -0.20 22.74
N ILE A 48 11.69 0.93 22.02
CA ILE A 48 12.82 1.30 21.16
C ILE A 48 13.58 2.45 21.83
N LYS A 49 14.80 2.18 22.28
CA LYS A 49 15.66 3.16 22.96
C LYS A 49 16.37 4.07 21.95
N PRO A 50 16.81 5.29 22.37
CA PRO A 50 17.51 6.22 21.48
C PRO A 50 18.76 5.65 20.80
N ASP A 51 19.49 4.76 21.46
CA ASP A 51 20.66 4.05 20.94
C ASP A 51 20.32 2.87 20.01
N GLN A 52 19.06 2.73 19.61
CA GLN A 52 18.55 1.66 18.75
C GLN A 52 17.53 2.17 17.71
N TYR A 53 17.39 3.49 17.56
CA TYR A 53 16.40 4.10 16.68
C TYR A 53 16.59 3.66 15.24
N ASN A 54 17.82 3.71 14.75
CA ASN A 54 18.11 3.45 13.36
C ASN A 54 18.07 1.95 13.03
N GLN A 55 18.60 1.12 13.93
CA GLN A 55 18.53 -0.34 13.83
C GLN A 55 17.07 -0.81 13.79
N ALA A 56 16.23 -0.37 14.73
CA ALA A 56 14.82 -0.77 14.76
C ALA A 56 14.05 -0.30 13.52
N TRP A 57 14.40 0.86 12.95
CA TRP A 57 13.82 1.32 11.69
C TRP A 57 14.13 0.35 10.54
N TRP A 58 15.40 -0.07 10.38
CA TRP A 58 15.79 -1.02 9.34
C TRP A 58 15.29 -2.45 9.58
N ASP A 59 15.19 -2.88 10.84
CA ASP A 59 14.56 -4.16 11.19
C ASP A 59 13.09 -4.20 10.78
N LEU A 60 12.36 -3.10 11.01
CA LEU A 60 10.97 -2.98 10.57
C LEU A 60 10.84 -2.89 9.05
N LYS A 61 11.74 -2.18 8.36
CA LYS A 61 11.79 -2.18 6.88
C LYS A 61 12.06 -3.56 6.32
N ALA A 62 13.02 -4.29 6.89
CA ALA A 62 13.32 -5.66 6.46
C ALA A 62 12.13 -6.58 6.73
N LYS A 63 11.53 -6.51 7.92
CA LYS A 63 10.39 -7.34 8.32
C LYS A 63 9.16 -7.13 7.46
N TYR A 64 8.75 -5.87 7.25
CA TYR A 64 7.48 -5.56 6.59
C TYR A 64 7.62 -5.36 5.08
N GLN A 65 8.72 -4.78 4.60
CA GLN A 65 8.89 -4.46 3.17
C GLN A 65 9.87 -5.39 2.44
N GLY A 66 10.75 -6.09 3.14
CA GLY A 66 11.83 -6.86 2.50
C GLY A 66 12.90 -5.99 1.86
N VAL A 67 13.13 -4.80 2.43
CA VAL A 67 14.09 -3.82 1.90
C VAL A 67 15.25 -3.64 2.89
N ALA A 68 16.46 -3.88 2.41
CA ALA A 68 17.71 -3.63 3.11
C ALA A 68 18.29 -2.24 2.76
N PRO A 69 19.15 -1.67 3.61
CA PRO A 69 19.89 -0.46 3.26
C PRO A 69 20.95 -0.75 2.19
N ALA A 70 21.28 0.25 1.37
CA ALA A 70 22.31 0.11 0.33
C ALA A 70 23.74 0.04 0.89
N THR A 71 23.98 0.69 2.03
CA THR A 71 25.25 0.67 2.78
C THR A 71 24.93 0.43 4.26
N PRO A 72 25.88 -0.02 5.09
CA PRO A 72 25.65 -0.12 6.53
C PRO A 72 25.15 1.22 7.12
N ARG A 73 24.17 1.13 8.04
CA ARG A 73 23.51 2.28 8.66
C ARG A 73 23.58 2.14 10.20
N GLY A 74 24.64 2.63 10.81
CA GLY A 74 24.77 2.66 12.28
C GLY A 74 23.85 3.68 12.95
N GLU A 75 23.97 3.84 14.27
CA GLU A 75 23.18 4.79 15.08
C GLU A 75 23.68 6.24 14.99
N ASP A 76 24.78 6.50 14.29
CA ASP A 76 25.18 7.87 13.89
C ASP A 76 24.19 8.49 12.88
N PHE A 77 23.26 7.67 12.36
CA PHE A 77 22.20 8.09 11.44
C PHE A 77 20.82 8.11 12.12
N PHE A 78 19.93 8.93 11.57
CA PHE A 78 18.53 8.95 11.95
C PHE A 78 17.62 8.86 10.71
N ASP A 79 17.54 7.67 10.10
CA ASP A 79 16.82 7.45 8.83
C ASP A 79 15.33 7.77 8.90
N ALA A 80 14.70 7.45 10.03
CA ALA A 80 13.30 7.78 10.27
C ALA A 80 13.07 9.30 10.11
N GLY A 81 14.03 10.13 10.54
CA GLY A 81 13.97 11.59 10.41
C GLY A 81 13.96 12.10 8.97
N ALA A 82 14.45 11.33 8.00
CA ALA A 82 14.41 11.70 6.59
C ALA A 82 13.01 11.59 5.96
N LYS A 83 12.03 11.03 6.69
CA LYS A 83 10.63 10.95 6.24
C LYS A 83 9.82 12.08 6.86
N TYR A 84 9.44 13.10 6.06
CA TYR A 84 8.68 14.31 6.44
C TYR A 84 7.71 14.17 7.64
N HIS A 85 6.87 13.14 7.66
CA HIS A 85 5.85 12.94 8.70
C HIS A 85 6.41 12.63 10.09
N VAL A 86 7.64 12.11 10.19
CA VAL A 86 8.33 11.82 11.45
C VAL A 86 8.74 13.13 12.15
N PRO A 87 9.58 14.02 11.57
CA PRO A 87 9.89 15.31 12.19
C PRO A 87 8.68 16.25 12.21
N GLY A 88 7.76 16.14 11.25
CA GLY A 88 6.50 16.89 11.24
C GLY A 88 5.43 16.34 12.21
N ASN A 89 5.77 15.40 13.08
CA ASN A 89 4.92 14.75 14.09
C ASN A 89 3.50 14.39 13.61
N THR A 90 3.36 13.94 12.36
CA THR A 90 2.06 13.63 11.77
C THR A 90 1.82 12.11 11.82
N PRO A 91 0.81 11.59 12.56
CA PRO A 91 0.46 10.16 12.58
C PRO A 91 0.39 9.52 11.18
N TYR A 92 1.03 8.37 10.97
CA TYR A 92 1.14 7.76 9.64
C TYR A 92 0.12 6.64 9.38
N THR A 93 -0.42 6.01 10.43
CA THR A 93 -1.44 4.95 10.38
C THR A 93 -2.68 5.38 9.60
N ARG A 94 -2.97 6.69 9.56
CA ARG A 94 -4.03 7.27 8.74
C ARG A 94 -3.94 6.87 7.27
N TYR A 95 -2.72 6.77 6.71
CA TYR A 95 -2.52 6.38 5.31
C TYR A 95 -2.73 4.88 5.11
N PHE A 96 -2.28 4.04 6.06
CA PHE A 96 -2.53 2.60 6.02
C PHE A 96 -4.03 2.29 6.04
N LEU A 97 -4.76 2.85 7.00
CA LEU A 97 -6.21 2.68 7.11
C LEU A 97 -6.95 3.28 5.90
N SER A 98 -6.52 4.45 5.42
CA SER A 98 -7.10 5.06 4.21
C SER A 98 -6.99 4.14 2.99
N HIS A 99 -5.88 3.42 2.81
CA HIS A 99 -5.73 2.49 1.70
C HIS A 99 -6.61 1.24 1.82
N ILE A 100 -7.02 0.83 3.02
CA ILE A 100 -7.99 -0.26 3.21
C ILE A 100 -9.41 0.28 2.99
N LEU A 101 -9.75 1.36 3.71
CA LEU A 101 -11.08 1.96 3.68
C LEU A 101 -11.45 2.50 2.31
N GLN A 102 -10.48 2.98 1.51
CA GLN A 102 -10.74 3.44 0.14
C GLN A 102 -11.40 2.35 -0.71
N PHE A 103 -10.91 1.11 -0.68
CA PHE A 103 -11.49 0.02 -1.45
C PHE A 103 -12.80 -0.48 -0.82
N GLN A 104 -12.89 -0.48 0.51
CA GLN A 104 -14.11 -0.85 1.21
C GLN A 104 -15.27 0.12 0.91
N PHE A 105 -14.99 1.42 0.89
CA PHE A 105 -15.94 2.46 0.49
C PHE A 105 -16.32 2.32 -0.97
N TYR A 106 -15.31 2.15 -1.85
CA TYR A 106 -15.53 1.98 -3.27
C TYR A 106 -16.46 0.79 -3.55
N LYS A 107 -16.24 -0.36 -2.90
CA LYS A 107 -17.15 -1.51 -2.98
C LYS A 107 -18.55 -1.17 -2.49
N GLY A 108 -18.69 -0.56 -1.30
CA GLY A 108 -20.01 -0.19 -0.76
C GLY A 108 -20.79 0.77 -1.68
N LEU A 109 -20.09 1.64 -2.41
CA LEU A 109 -20.67 2.55 -3.40
C LEU A 109 -21.02 1.85 -4.71
N CYS A 110 -20.19 0.91 -5.18
CA CYS A 110 -20.50 0.06 -6.33
C CYS A 110 -21.75 -0.81 -6.08
N ASP A 111 -21.85 -1.38 -4.87
CA ASP A 111 -23.01 -2.14 -4.44
C ASP A 111 -24.28 -1.25 -4.41
N ALA A 112 -24.15 -0.02 -3.88
CA ALA A 112 -25.25 0.96 -3.86
C ALA A 112 -25.64 1.45 -5.28
N ALA A 113 -24.70 1.46 -6.21
CA ALA A 113 -24.96 1.75 -7.62
C ALA A 113 -25.65 0.59 -8.35
N GLY A 114 -25.80 -0.58 -7.71
CA GLY A 114 -26.38 -1.78 -8.30
C GLY A 114 -25.45 -2.52 -9.26
N PHE A 115 -24.15 -2.19 -9.27
CA PHE A 115 -23.18 -2.83 -10.14
C PHE A 115 -22.97 -4.31 -9.75
N LYS A 116 -22.87 -5.20 -10.74
CA LYS A 116 -22.75 -6.67 -10.54
C LYS A 116 -21.50 -7.29 -11.18
N GLY A 117 -20.71 -6.49 -11.88
CA GLY A 117 -19.48 -6.95 -12.54
C GLY A 117 -18.28 -7.01 -11.58
N PRO A 118 -17.08 -7.34 -12.11
CA PRO A 118 -15.85 -7.32 -11.34
C PRO A 118 -15.57 -5.94 -10.75
N LEU A 119 -15.20 -5.87 -9.47
CA LEU A 119 -15.06 -4.59 -8.75
C LEU A 119 -14.15 -3.58 -9.48
N TYR A 120 -13.08 -4.03 -10.14
CA TYR A 120 -12.16 -3.17 -10.87
C TYR A 120 -12.74 -2.49 -12.12
N GLU A 121 -13.91 -2.92 -12.61
CA GLU A 121 -14.63 -2.31 -13.73
C GLU A 121 -15.70 -1.29 -13.28
N CYS A 122 -16.00 -1.25 -11.98
CA CYS A 122 -17.09 -0.44 -11.48
C CYS A 122 -16.86 1.06 -11.75
N SER A 123 -17.90 1.72 -12.25
CA SER A 123 -18.00 3.17 -12.19
C SER A 123 -19.38 3.53 -11.68
N PHE A 124 -19.43 4.34 -10.61
CA PHE A 124 -20.67 4.94 -10.11
C PHE A 124 -20.79 6.41 -10.54
N TYR A 125 -20.09 6.81 -11.61
CA TYR A 125 -20.21 8.15 -12.18
C TYR A 125 -21.67 8.45 -12.55
N GLY A 126 -22.19 9.58 -12.07
CA GLY A 126 -23.58 9.98 -12.29
C GLY A 126 -24.64 9.18 -11.52
N ASN A 127 -24.23 8.22 -10.67
CA ASN A 127 -25.19 7.41 -9.90
C ASN A 127 -25.66 8.15 -8.63
N LYS A 128 -26.95 8.52 -8.61
CA LYS A 128 -27.54 9.27 -7.48
C LYS A 128 -27.61 8.46 -6.19
N ALA A 129 -27.86 7.15 -6.25
CA ALA A 129 -27.99 6.32 -5.06
C ALA A 129 -26.64 6.16 -4.34
N ALA A 130 -25.56 5.91 -5.08
CA ALA A 130 -24.21 5.90 -4.54
C ALA A 130 -23.84 7.27 -3.95
N GLY A 131 -24.13 8.35 -4.66
CA GLY A 131 -23.89 9.72 -4.17
C GLY A 131 -24.63 10.03 -2.86
N GLN A 132 -25.92 9.72 -2.77
CA GLN A 132 -26.72 9.89 -1.54
C GLN A 132 -26.13 9.11 -0.37
N LYS A 133 -25.73 7.85 -0.60
CA LYS A 133 -25.12 7.01 0.43
C LYS A 133 -23.78 7.58 0.92
N PHE A 134 -22.96 8.10 0.00
CA PHE A 134 -21.70 8.74 0.36
C PHE A 134 -21.91 10.03 1.16
N TRP A 135 -22.85 10.88 0.72
CA TRP A 135 -23.19 12.13 1.42
C TRP A 135 -23.70 11.89 2.83
N ALA A 136 -24.59 10.91 3.02
CA ALA A 136 -25.10 10.55 4.35
C ALA A 136 -23.97 10.18 5.33
N MET A 137 -22.94 9.48 4.86
CA MET A 137 -21.75 9.16 5.65
C MET A 137 -20.93 10.43 5.96
N LEU A 138 -20.70 11.31 4.98
CA LEU A 138 -19.92 12.54 5.15
C LEU A 138 -20.57 13.53 6.14
N GLU A 139 -21.89 13.68 6.09
CA GLU A 139 -22.65 14.60 6.95
C GLU A 139 -22.52 14.27 8.45
N LYS A 140 -22.17 13.03 8.80
CA LYS A 140 -21.96 12.64 10.20
C LYS A 140 -20.74 13.31 10.83
N GLY A 141 -19.72 13.64 10.03
CA GLY A 141 -18.44 14.14 10.57
C GLY A 141 -17.93 13.25 11.72
N SER A 142 -17.68 13.86 12.88
CA SER A 142 -17.28 13.17 14.11
C SER A 142 -18.41 13.05 15.16
N SER A 143 -19.68 13.15 14.75
CA SER A 143 -20.83 13.13 15.67
C SER A 143 -21.13 11.75 16.27
N GLN A 144 -20.58 10.67 15.70
CA GLN A 144 -20.76 9.30 16.17
C GLN A 144 -19.47 8.47 15.99
N PRO A 145 -19.35 7.31 16.64
CA PRO A 145 -18.21 6.42 16.44
C PRO A 145 -18.03 6.04 14.97
N TRP A 146 -16.79 6.01 14.50
CA TRP A 146 -16.49 5.77 13.08
C TRP A 146 -17.02 4.42 12.58
N GLN A 147 -17.14 3.42 13.46
CA GLN A 147 -17.70 2.10 13.13
C GLN A 147 -19.17 2.19 12.72
N ALA A 148 -19.96 3.03 13.39
CA ALA A 148 -21.36 3.26 13.04
C ALA A 148 -21.47 3.92 11.66
N THR A 149 -20.67 4.96 11.43
CA THR A 149 -20.59 5.64 10.12
C THR A 149 -20.11 4.70 9.00
N LEU A 150 -19.13 3.84 9.29
CA LEU A 150 -18.65 2.82 8.35
C LEU A 150 -19.74 1.81 7.98
N LYS A 151 -20.54 1.38 8.96
CA LYS A 151 -21.64 0.43 8.76
C LYS A 151 -22.72 0.99 7.86
N GLU A 152 -23.06 2.26 8.00
CA GLU A 152 -24.04 2.92 7.12
C GLU A 152 -23.61 2.90 5.65
N LEU A 153 -22.32 3.08 5.36
CA LEU A 153 -21.79 3.05 4.00
C LEU A 153 -21.58 1.62 3.47
N THR A 154 -20.99 0.75 4.28
CA THR A 154 -20.42 -0.53 3.81
C THR A 154 -21.17 -1.76 4.30
N GLY A 155 -22.11 -1.61 5.24
CA GLY A 155 -22.84 -2.70 5.88
C GLY A 155 -22.12 -3.38 7.06
N THR A 156 -20.87 -3.00 7.36
CA THR A 156 -20.06 -3.59 8.43
C THR A 156 -19.41 -2.53 9.32
N GLU A 157 -19.16 -2.87 10.58
CA GLU A 157 -18.46 -2.01 11.55
C GLU A 157 -16.93 -2.20 11.52
N LYS A 158 -16.44 -3.16 10.74
CA LYS A 158 -15.03 -3.55 10.70
C LYS A 158 -14.34 -2.95 9.48
N ALA A 159 -13.13 -2.41 9.68
CA ALA A 159 -12.21 -2.18 8.58
C ALA A 159 -11.82 -3.52 7.96
N ASP A 160 -11.96 -3.63 6.65
CA ASP A 160 -11.90 -4.91 5.94
C ASP A 160 -11.09 -4.78 4.64
N ALA A 161 -10.07 -5.63 4.47
CA ALA A 161 -9.19 -5.63 3.30
C ALA A 161 -9.65 -6.56 2.16
N SER A 162 -10.78 -7.27 2.31
CA SER A 162 -11.33 -8.14 1.27
C SER A 162 -11.61 -7.40 -0.03
N ALA A 163 -12.10 -6.16 0.04
CA ALA A 163 -12.32 -5.33 -1.15
C ALA A 163 -11.02 -5.00 -1.91
N VAL A 164 -9.87 -4.90 -1.21
CA VAL A 164 -8.56 -4.75 -1.85
C VAL A 164 -8.21 -6.03 -2.61
N LEU A 165 -8.39 -7.20 -1.97
CA LEU A 165 -8.11 -8.51 -2.58
C LEU A 165 -9.02 -8.77 -3.79
N GLU A 166 -10.31 -8.46 -3.67
CA GLU A 166 -11.29 -8.58 -4.75
C GLU A 166 -10.90 -7.69 -5.95
N TYR A 167 -10.56 -6.42 -5.69
CA TYR A 167 -10.16 -5.49 -6.74
C TYR A 167 -8.94 -6.01 -7.51
N PHE A 168 -7.90 -6.49 -6.82
CA PHE A 168 -6.65 -6.95 -7.42
C PHE A 168 -6.62 -8.44 -7.80
N ALA A 169 -7.75 -9.15 -7.74
CA ALA A 169 -7.79 -10.60 -8.00
C ALA A 169 -7.20 -11.04 -9.37
N PRO A 170 -7.43 -10.31 -10.49
CA PRO A 170 -6.80 -10.65 -11.77
C PRO A 170 -5.26 -10.58 -11.71
N LEU A 171 -4.74 -9.51 -11.10
CA LEU A 171 -3.30 -9.33 -10.95
C LEU A 171 -2.69 -10.37 -10.00
N GLN A 172 -3.39 -10.71 -8.91
CA GLN A 172 -2.92 -11.74 -8.00
C GLN A 172 -2.82 -13.10 -8.70
N THR A 173 -3.80 -13.43 -9.55
CA THR A 173 -3.79 -14.67 -10.34
C THR A 173 -2.61 -14.67 -11.30
N TRP A 174 -2.44 -13.60 -12.08
CA TRP A 174 -1.33 -13.45 -13.00
C TRP A 174 0.04 -13.53 -12.28
N LEU A 175 0.21 -12.86 -11.14
CA LEU A 175 1.45 -12.90 -10.35
C LEU A 175 1.76 -14.31 -9.82
N LYS A 176 0.76 -15.11 -9.45
CA LYS A 176 0.97 -16.49 -9.03
C LYS A 176 1.53 -17.34 -10.17
N GLU A 177 1.03 -17.14 -11.39
CA GLU A 177 1.54 -17.81 -12.58
C GLU A 177 2.97 -17.38 -12.89
N GLN A 178 3.24 -16.06 -12.92
CA GLN A 178 4.58 -15.52 -13.21
C GLN A 178 5.64 -15.86 -12.17
N ASN A 179 5.22 -16.23 -10.97
CA ASN A 179 6.11 -16.60 -9.86
C ASN A 179 6.18 -18.11 -9.62
N GLN A 180 5.61 -18.94 -10.51
CA GLN A 180 5.84 -20.38 -10.46
C GLN A 180 7.35 -20.66 -10.54
N GLY A 181 7.84 -21.52 -9.63
CA GLY A 181 9.26 -21.85 -9.50
C GLY A 181 10.13 -20.78 -8.85
N LYS A 182 9.58 -19.63 -8.44
CA LYS A 182 10.30 -18.59 -7.69
C LYS A 182 10.06 -18.72 -6.18
N THR A 183 11.04 -18.27 -5.40
CA THR A 183 10.87 -18.12 -3.94
C THR A 183 10.13 -16.82 -3.63
N CYS A 184 8.94 -16.92 -3.06
CA CYS A 184 8.17 -15.78 -2.58
C CYS A 184 8.47 -15.52 -1.10
N GLY A 185 8.72 -14.26 -0.75
CA GLY A 185 9.12 -13.85 0.60
C GLY A 185 10.63 -13.65 0.72
N TRP A 186 11.06 -13.26 1.92
CA TRP A 186 12.46 -12.94 2.21
C TRP A 186 12.79 -13.29 3.66
N GLN A 187 14.08 -13.46 3.94
CA GLN A 187 14.58 -13.50 5.31
C GLN A 187 14.83 -12.06 5.75
N ALA A 188 14.17 -11.62 6.82
CA ALA A 188 14.34 -10.27 7.32
C ALA A 188 15.76 -10.09 7.88
N SER A 189 16.62 -9.39 7.13
CA SER A 189 17.94 -8.94 7.57
C SER A 189 18.05 -7.44 7.33
N ALA A 190 18.38 -6.69 8.38
CA ALA A 190 18.68 -5.26 8.29
C ALA A 190 20.13 -4.99 7.83
N VAL A 191 20.93 -6.03 7.60
CA VAL A 191 22.32 -5.92 7.17
C VAL A 191 22.36 -5.52 5.68
N ALA A 192 23.15 -4.50 5.37
CA ALA A 192 23.40 -4.11 3.97
C ALA A 192 24.02 -5.29 3.20
N PRO A 193 23.59 -5.57 1.96
CA PRO A 193 24.27 -6.55 1.13
C PRO A 193 25.73 -6.13 0.91
N ALA A 194 26.64 -7.10 0.90
CA ALA A 194 28.04 -6.84 0.60
C ALA A 194 28.15 -6.11 -0.76
N PRO A 195 29.05 -5.13 -0.91
CA PRO A 195 29.22 -4.44 -2.17
C PRO A 195 29.51 -5.45 -3.29
N ALA A 196 28.79 -5.32 -4.41
CA ALA A 196 29.02 -6.16 -5.58
C ALA A 196 30.49 -6.01 -6.00
N GLN A 197 31.22 -7.12 -6.07
CA GLN A 197 32.57 -7.09 -6.60
C GLN A 197 32.52 -6.60 -8.05
N PRO A 198 33.41 -5.68 -8.46
CA PRO A 198 33.48 -5.28 -9.87
C PRO A 198 33.72 -6.54 -10.70
N SER A 199 32.89 -6.75 -11.72
CA SER A 199 33.15 -7.78 -12.71
C SER A 199 34.54 -7.53 -13.27
N ALA A 200 35.41 -8.55 -13.21
CA ALA A 200 36.70 -8.51 -13.86
C ALA A 200 36.44 -8.28 -15.36
N GLY A 201 36.60 -7.04 -15.80
CA GLY A 201 36.48 -6.67 -17.20
C GLY A 201 37.48 -7.49 -18.00
N ALA A 202 36.99 -8.18 -19.02
CA ALA A 202 37.85 -8.86 -19.98
C ALA A 202 38.84 -7.84 -20.56
N ALA A 203 40.14 -8.15 -20.40
CA ALA A 203 41.20 -7.35 -21.00
C ALA A 203 41.01 -7.29 -22.53
N PRO A 204 41.23 -6.13 -23.17
CA PRO A 204 41.19 -6.04 -24.62
C PRO A 204 42.34 -6.88 -25.19
N GLN A 205 42.01 -7.79 -26.11
CA GLN A 205 42.99 -8.51 -26.91
C GLN A 205 43.63 -7.51 -27.88
N GLY A 206 44.96 -7.35 -27.78
CA GLY A 206 45.79 -6.64 -28.75
C GLY A 206 46.20 -7.52 -29.91
#